data_AF-A0A4P7AH24-F1
#
_entry.id   AF-A0A4P7AH24-F1
#
_cell.length_a   1.000
_cell.length_b   1.000
_cell.length_c   1.000
_cell.angle_alpha   90.00
_cell.angle_beta   90.00
_cell.angle_gamma   90.00
#
_symmetry.space_group_name_H-M   'P 1'
#
loop_
_entity.id
_entity.type
_entity.pdbx_description
1 polymer ?
#
loop_
_entity_poly.entity_id
_entity_poly.type
_entity_poly.pdbx_seq_one_letter_code
_entity_poly.pdbx_strand_id
1 'polypeptide(L)'
;MDKNIWQNLLNSSNELVKNFDKENLVNIVKDFSESLVAFSEIYSKNREEFYKFINKRYKKFLVQAINIISSADSVAVIMQLNEGVNDYLILLNLFRQLLVTLDSLASEYWLQLINSTKTNEQDFAKFIIEKANSLGFEKTTSNLKDIKKGANKYKFILDNYYEEILNKELWKDLKELEKTIFVKPDGDFEYFKNLLAVKDDLAEDMIINLWAVLAIAISYLDYLNELLKGK
;
A
#
# COMPACT_ATOMS: atom_id res chain seq x y z
N MET A 1 -6.64 -6.03 -23.29
CA MET A 1 -7.41 -5.70 -22.08
C MET A 1 -6.70 -4.61 -21.27
N ASP A 2 -7.47 -3.78 -20.56
CA ASP A 2 -7.19 -3.31 -19.18
C ASP A 2 -6.07 -2.35 -18.81
N LYS A 3 -5.36 -1.69 -19.75
CA LYS A 3 -4.58 -0.51 -19.32
C LYS A 3 -5.48 0.53 -18.65
N ASN A 4 -6.68 0.74 -19.20
CA ASN A 4 -7.58 1.78 -18.73
C ASN A 4 -8.20 1.44 -17.37
N ILE A 5 -8.54 0.19 -17.08
CA ILE A 5 -9.15 -0.18 -15.79
C ILE A 5 -8.13 -0.08 -14.66
N TRP A 6 -6.92 -0.62 -14.84
CA TRP A 6 -5.84 -0.43 -13.86
C TRP A 6 -5.46 1.05 -13.72
N GLN A 7 -5.40 1.80 -14.83
CA GLN A 7 -5.09 3.22 -14.78
C GLN A 7 -6.19 4.03 -14.08
N ASN A 8 -7.47 3.67 -14.27
CA ASN A 8 -8.58 4.31 -13.57
C ASN A 8 -8.49 4.04 -12.07
N LEU A 9 -8.24 2.78 -11.68
CA LEU A 9 -8.00 2.42 -10.28
C LEU A 9 -6.83 3.21 -9.71
N LEU A 10 -5.68 3.23 -10.39
CA LEU A 10 -4.50 4.01 -10.00
C LEU A 10 -4.79 5.51 -9.89
N ASN A 11 -5.54 6.09 -10.82
CA ASN A 11 -5.91 7.51 -10.77
C ASN A 11 -6.78 7.79 -9.55
N SER A 12 -7.82 6.97 -9.32
CA SER A 12 -8.68 7.10 -8.13
C SER A 12 -7.92 6.89 -6.82
N SER A 13 -6.93 5.98 -6.78
CA SER A 13 -6.02 5.82 -5.64
C SER A 13 -5.21 7.09 -5.38
N ASN A 14 -4.65 7.69 -6.42
CA ASN A 14 -3.87 8.92 -6.31
C ASN A 14 -4.71 10.10 -5.83
N GLU A 15 -5.95 10.22 -6.32
CA GLU A 15 -6.90 11.24 -5.86
C GLU A 15 -7.22 11.05 -4.38
N LEU A 16 -7.54 9.83 -3.95
CA LEU A 16 -7.81 9.52 -2.54
C LEU A 16 -6.62 9.86 -1.65
N VAL A 17 -5.41 9.44 -2.02
CA VAL A 17 -4.21 9.64 -1.21
C VAL A 17 -3.84 11.10 -1.04
N LYS A 18 -4.07 11.94 -2.06
CA LYS A 18 -3.70 13.36 -2.04
C LYS A 18 -4.78 14.24 -1.43
N ASN A 19 -6.02 13.99 -1.80
CA ASN A 19 -7.15 14.86 -1.52
C ASN A 19 -8.03 14.34 -0.38
N PHE A 20 -7.52 13.39 0.43
CA PHE A 20 -8.25 12.90 1.60
C PHE A 20 -8.74 14.06 2.47
N ASP A 21 -10.06 14.12 2.59
CA ASP A 21 -10.79 15.09 3.37
C ASP A 21 -11.96 14.34 4.03
N LYS A 22 -12.00 14.36 5.36
CA LYS A 22 -13.05 13.67 6.13
C LYS A 22 -14.44 14.22 5.80
N GLU A 23 -14.55 15.50 5.46
CA GLU A 23 -15.84 16.14 5.16
C GLU A 23 -16.39 15.71 3.78
N ASN A 24 -15.51 15.33 2.85
CA ASN A 24 -15.86 14.88 1.49
C ASN A 24 -15.57 13.40 1.23
N LEU A 25 -15.34 12.64 2.30
CA LEU A 25 -14.88 11.24 2.27
C LEU A 25 -15.75 10.37 1.38
N VAL A 26 -17.07 10.50 1.49
CA VAL A 26 -18.04 9.68 0.75
C VAL A 26 -17.84 9.75 -0.76
N ASN A 27 -17.57 10.94 -1.32
CA ASN A 27 -17.41 11.09 -2.76
C ASN A 27 -16.07 10.55 -3.26
N ILE A 28 -14.98 10.83 -2.54
CA ILE A 28 -13.62 10.39 -2.91
C ILE A 28 -13.49 8.87 -2.80
N VAL A 29 -14.10 8.30 -1.76
CA VAL A 29 -14.11 6.86 -1.51
C VAL A 29 -15.02 6.14 -2.50
N LYS A 30 -16.11 6.76 -2.94
CA LYS A 30 -17.01 6.21 -3.95
C LYS A 30 -16.29 5.95 -5.28
N ASP A 31 -15.59 6.93 -5.83
CA ASP A 31 -14.89 6.78 -7.11
C ASP A 31 -13.82 5.68 -7.07
N PHE A 32 -13.11 5.58 -5.94
CA PHE A 32 -12.15 4.50 -5.70
C PHE A 32 -12.84 3.13 -5.63
N SER A 33 -13.94 3.02 -4.87
CA SER A 33 -14.68 1.77 -4.71
C SER A 33 -15.29 1.26 -6.03
N GLU A 34 -15.86 2.14 -6.85
CA GLU A 34 -16.39 1.78 -8.18
C GLU A 34 -15.27 1.29 -9.10
N SER A 35 -14.12 1.97 -9.08
CA SER A 35 -12.94 1.55 -9.84
C SER A 35 -12.39 0.20 -9.37
N LEU A 36 -12.44 -0.07 -8.07
CA LEU A 36 -12.00 -1.32 -7.46
C LEU A 36 -12.89 -2.51 -7.84
N VAL A 37 -14.21 -2.31 -7.82
CA VAL A 37 -15.18 -3.31 -8.27
C VAL A 37 -14.98 -3.62 -9.75
N ALA A 38 -14.89 -2.60 -10.60
CA ALA A 38 -14.64 -2.77 -12.03
C ALA A 38 -13.33 -3.52 -12.30
N PHE A 39 -12.28 -3.23 -11.51
CA PHE A 39 -11.02 -3.98 -11.55
C PHE A 39 -11.22 -5.46 -11.21
N SER A 40 -11.89 -5.78 -10.10
CA SER A 40 -12.05 -7.17 -9.63
C SER A 40 -12.85 -8.03 -10.62
N GLU A 41 -13.95 -7.50 -11.16
CA GLU A 41 -14.75 -8.21 -12.16
C GLU A 41 -13.92 -8.62 -13.39
N ILE A 42 -13.00 -7.74 -13.78
CA ILE A 42 -12.23 -7.87 -14.98
C ILE A 42 -11.01 -8.77 -14.75
N TYR A 43 -10.32 -8.60 -13.61
CA TYR A 43 -9.28 -9.51 -13.14
C TYR A 43 -9.80 -10.94 -13.07
N SER A 44 -11.00 -11.15 -12.52
CA SER A 44 -11.65 -12.46 -12.45
C SER A 44 -11.95 -13.08 -13.82
N LYS A 45 -12.22 -12.26 -14.85
CA LYS A 45 -12.50 -12.72 -16.22
C LYS A 45 -11.23 -13.08 -17.00
N ASN A 46 -10.08 -12.47 -16.71
CA ASN A 46 -8.84 -12.73 -17.48
C ASN A 46 -7.55 -12.48 -16.67
N ARG A 47 -7.29 -13.38 -15.72
CA ARG A 47 -6.10 -13.31 -14.85
C ARG A 47 -4.78 -13.39 -15.62
N GLU A 48 -4.72 -14.18 -16.70
CA GLU A 48 -3.49 -14.39 -17.47
C GLU A 48 -2.98 -13.09 -18.12
N GLU A 49 -3.86 -12.36 -18.80
CA GLU A 49 -3.51 -11.08 -19.40
C GLU A 49 -3.13 -10.04 -18.34
N PHE A 50 -3.77 -10.10 -17.17
CA PHE A 50 -3.43 -9.23 -16.04
C PHE A 50 -2.01 -9.49 -15.54
N TYR A 51 -1.64 -10.76 -15.30
CA TYR A 51 -0.27 -11.10 -14.89
C TYR A 51 0.77 -10.75 -15.96
N LYS A 52 0.46 -10.91 -17.25
CA LYS A 52 1.33 -10.44 -18.35
C LYS A 52 1.54 -8.93 -18.30
N PHE A 53 0.48 -8.15 -18.11
CA PHE A 53 0.56 -6.70 -17.97
C PHE A 53 1.42 -6.29 -16.78
N ILE A 54 1.21 -6.91 -15.61
CA ILE A 54 1.91 -6.59 -14.38
C ILE A 54 3.38 -6.98 -14.43
N ASN A 55 3.70 -8.16 -14.96
CA ASN A 55 5.08 -8.58 -15.20
C ASN A 55 5.81 -7.61 -16.13
N LYS A 56 5.12 -7.08 -17.15
CA LYS A 56 5.69 -6.08 -18.05
C LYS A 56 5.87 -4.71 -17.38
N ARG A 57 4.87 -4.23 -16.64
CA ARG A 57 4.83 -2.86 -16.08
C ARG A 57 5.63 -2.73 -14.79
N TYR A 58 5.56 -3.72 -13.91
CA TYR A 58 6.08 -3.68 -12.53
C TYR A 58 7.12 -4.77 -12.28
N LYS A 59 7.93 -5.13 -13.29
CA LYS A 59 8.92 -6.22 -13.21
C LYS A 59 9.82 -6.17 -11.97
N LYS A 60 10.25 -4.97 -11.57
CA LYS A 60 11.14 -4.74 -10.41
C LYS A 60 10.43 -4.95 -9.06
N PHE A 61 9.10 -4.91 -9.05
CA PHE A 61 8.25 -5.02 -7.86
C PHE A 61 7.20 -6.12 -8.05
N LEU A 62 7.53 -7.17 -8.81
CA LEU A 62 6.54 -8.13 -9.30
C LEU A 62 5.78 -8.81 -8.17
N VAL A 63 6.50 -9.23 -7.12
CA VAL A 63 5.89 -9.91 -5.96
C VAL A 63 4.92 -8.97 -5.24
N GLN A 64 5.35 -7.73 -4.98
CA GLN A 64 4.52 -6.73 -4.32
C GLN A 64 3.31 -6.35 -5.16
N ALA A 65 3.48 -6.20 -6.47
CA ALA A 65 2.38 -5.92 -7.39
C ALA A 65 1.33 -7.05 -7.39
N ILE A 66 1.77 -8.31 -7.42
CA ILE A 66 0.87 -9.47 -7.34
C ILE A 66 0.10 -9.49 -6.01
N ASN A 67 0.77 -9.18 -4.90
CA ASN A 67 0.12 -9.10 -3.58
C ASN A 67 -0.95 -8.01 -3.56
N ILE A 68 -0.63 -6.81 -4.07
CA ILE A 68 -1.57 -5.68 -4.13
C ILE A 68 -2.81 -6.03 -4.94
N ILE A 69 -2.64 -6.68 -6.10
CA ILE A 69 -3.76 -7.09 -6.96
C ILE A 69 -4.63 -8.14 -6.28
N SER A 70 -4.01 -9.13 -5.66
CA SER A 70 -4.74 -10.19 -4.96
C SER A 70 -5.51 -9.62 -3.77
N SER A 71 -4.92 -8.66 -3.05
CA SER A 71 -5.61 -7.91 -2.00
C SER A 71 -6.73 -7.04 -2.57
N ALA A 72 -6.52 -6.33 -3.68
CA ALA A 72 -7.55 -5.51 -4.33
C ALA A 72 -8.78 -6.33 -4.72
N ASP A 73 -8.57 -7.51 -5.33
CA ASP A 73 -9.64 -8.45 -5.65
C ASP A 73 -10.36 -8.94 -4.39
N SER A 74 -9.62 -9.32 -3.35
CA SER A 74 -10.20 -9.80 -2.09
C SER A 74 -11.03 -8.74 -1.39
N VAL A 75 -10.53 -7.50 -1.34
CA VAL A 75 -11.25 -6.34 -0.78
C VAL A 75 -12.53 -6.11 -1.57
N ALA A 76 -12.48 -6.09 -2.91
CA ALA A 76 -13.66 -5.90 -3.74
C ALA A 76 -14.74 -6.96 -3.47
N VAL A 77 -14.35 -8.24 -3.38
CA VAL A 77 -15.27 -9.36 -3.18
C VAL A 77 -15.90 -9.33 -1.77
N ILE A 78 -15.12 -9.14 -0.71
CA ILE A 78 -15.64 -9.12 0.66
C ILE A 78 -16.65 -8.00 0.84
N MET A 79 -16.40 -6.87 0.20
CA MET A 79 -17.29 -5.71 0.28
C MET A 79 -18.61 -5.87 -0.48
N GLN A 80 -18.64 -6.73 -1.48
CA GLN A 80 -19.88 -7.13 -2.15
C GLN A 80 -20.70 -8.12 -1.31
N LEU A 81 -20.08 -8.85 -0.39
CA LEU A 81 -20.72 -9.91 0.39
C LEU A 81 -21.38 -9.43 1.69
N ASN A 82 -20.94 -8.31 2.25
CA ASN A 82 -21.55 -7.50 3.33
C ASN A 82 -22.42 -8.25 4.38
N GLU A 83 -21.99 -9.42 4.87
CA GLU A 83 -22.81 -10.25 5.78
C GLU A 83 -21.96 -10.99 6.84
N GLY A 84 -21.52 -10.28 7.88
CA GLY A 84 -21.30 -10.86 9.21
C GLY A 84 -19.94 -10.66 9.88
N VAL A 85 -19.84 -11.08 11.15
CA VAL A 85 -18.66 -10.87 12.04
C VAL A 85 -17.38 -11.53 11.50
N ASN A 86 -17.50 -12.63 10.74
CA ASN A 86 -16.35 -13.36 10.19
C ASN A 86 -15.63 -12.59 9.07
N ASP A 87 -16.34 -11.74 8.33
CA ASP A 87 -15.76 -10.93 7.25
C ASP A 87 -14.74 -9.93 7.81
N TYR A 88 -14.98 -9.40 9.01
CA TYR A 88 -14.08 -8.45 9.65
C TYR A 88 -12.70 -9.04 9.97
N LEU A 89 -12.59 -10.30 10.39
CA LEU A 89 -11.28 -10.92 10.62
C LEU A 89 -10.48 -11.06 9.33
N ILE A 90 -11.16 -11.30 8.21
CA ILE A 90 -10.53 -11.32 6.90
C ILE A 90 -10.07 -9.90 6.54
N LEU A 91 -10.91 -8.88 6.76
CA LEU A 91 -10.56 -7.47 6.56
C LEU A 91 -9.35 -7.05 7.41
N LEU A 92 -9.25 -7.53 8.66
CA LEU A 92 -8.08 -7.29 9.53
C LEU A 92 -6.79 -7.89 8.98
N ASN A 93 -6.87 -9.14 8.52
CA ASN A 93 -5.72 -9.81 7.93
C ASN A 93 -5.28 -9.13 6.64
N LEU A 94 -6.23 -8.71 5.80
CA LEU A 94 -5.95 -7.93 4.59
C LEU A 94 -5.34 -6.57 4.92
N PHE A 95 -5.86 -5.87 5.92
CA PHE A 95 -5.30 -4.59 6.39
C PHE A 95 -3.84 -4.75 6.80
N ARG A 96 -3.54 -5.77 7.61
CA ARG A 96 -2.16 -6.06 8.01
C ARG A 96 -1.28 -6.42 6.83
N GLN A 97 -1.78 -7.29 5.95
CA GLN A 97 -1.03 -7.70 4.76
C GLN A 97 -0.66 -6.49 3.89
N LEU A 98 -1.57 -5.52 3.75
CA LEU A 98 -1.31 -4.29 3.02
C LEU A 98 -0.28 -3.40 3.71
N LEU A 99 -0.32 -3.25 5.04
CA LEU A 99 0.74 -2.55 5.79
C LEU A 99 2.12 -3.21 5.58
N VAL A 100 2.20 -4.53 5.71
CA VAL A 100 3.44 -5.28 5.44
C VAL A 100 3.88 -5.12 3.98
N THR A 101 2.93 -5.01 3.05
CA THR A 101 3.23 -4.78 1.64
C THR A 101 3.83 -3.41 1.39
N LEU A 102 3.43 -2.36 2.15
CA LEU A 102 4.08 -1.05 2.09
C LEU A 102 5.55 -1.10 2.53
N ASP A 103 5.83 -1.81 3.62
CA ASP A 103 7.20 -2.02 4.09
C ASP A 103 8.01 -2.86 3.10
N SER A 104 7.39 -3.89 2.50
CA SER A 104 8.01 -4.70 1.46
C SER A 104 8.35 -3.88 0.21
N LEU A 105 7.49 -2.95 -0.21
CA LEU A 105 7.76 -2.02 -1.31
C LEU A 105 8.94 -1.11 -0.99
N ALA A 106 8.99 -0.56 0.23
CA ALA A 106 10.11 0.28 0.67
C ALA A 106 11.43 -0.50 0.71
N SER A 107 11.40 -1.75 1.19
CA SER A 107 12.57 -2.64 1.19
C SER A 107 13.03 -2.99 -0.22
N GLU A 108 12.11 -3.37 -1.10
CA GLU A 108 12.42 -3.70 -2.51
C GLU A 108 12.99 -2.48 -3.23
N TYR A 109 12.48 -1.28 -2.97
CA TYR A 109 13.05 -0.05 -3.52
C TYR A 109 14.54 0.07 -3.21
N TRP A 110 14.94 -0.12 -1.94
CA TRP A 110 16.34 -0.11 -1.54
C TRP A 110 17.16 -1.14 -2.32
N LEU A 111 16.68 -2.37 -2.42
CA LEU A 111 17.37 -3.43 -3.14
C LEU A 111 17.52 -3.10 -4.63
N GLN A 112 16.51 -2.49 -5.26
CA GLN A 112 16.55 -2.09 -6.66
C GLN A 112 17.49 -0.91 -6.93
N LEU A 113 17.92 -0.16 -5.90
CA LEU A 113 18.93 0.88 -6.06
C LEU A 113 20.28 0.33 -6.49
N ILE A 114 20.60 -0.94 -6.18
CA ILE A 114 21.85 -1.57 -6.63
C ILE A 114 21.95 -1.62 -8.15
N ASN A 115 20.81 -1.88 -8.81
CA ASN A 115 20.71 -1.97 -10.26
C ASN A 115 20.69 -0.59 -10.93
N SER A 116 20.18 0.43 -10.25
CA SER A 116 20.00 1.78 -10.83
C SER A 116 21.15 2.76 -10.57
N THR A 117 22.00 2.48 -9.58
CA THR A 117 23.06 3.42 -9.16
C THR A 117 24.40 3.16 -9.86
N LYS A 118 24.59 2.02 -10.53
CA LYS A 118 25.78 1.67 -11.34
C LYS A 118 27.11 1.99 -10.64
N THR A 119 27.18 1.82 -9.32
CA THR A 119 28.41 2.00 -8.52
C THR A 119 28.96 0.64 -8.10
N ASN A 120 30.28 0.51 -8.10
CA ASN A 120 30.99 -0.70 -7.70
C ASN A 120 31.51 -0.62 -6.25
N GLU A 121 31.07 0.37 -5.47
CA GLU A 121 31.49 0.55 -4.09
C GLU A 121 30.87 -0.52 -3.17
N GLN A 122 31.69 -1.34 -2.52
CA GLN A 122 31.22 -2.34 -1.54
C GLN A 122 30.43 -1.71 -0.38
N ASP A 123 30.82 -0.51 0.03
CA ASP A 123 30.14 0.25 1.09
C ASP A 123 28.69 0.61 0.71
N PHE A 124 28.40 0.77 -0.58
CA PHE A 124 27.05 1.07 -1.05
C PHE A 124 26.12 -0.14 -0.90
N ALA A 125 26.60 -1.33 -1.25
CA ALA A 125 25.82 -2.56 -1.09
C ALA A 125 25.48 -2.81 0.38
N LYS A 126 26.45 -2.62 1.28
CA LYS A 126 26.23 -2.72 2.74
C LYS A 126 25.19 -1.70 3.22
N PHE A 127 25.29 -0.46 2.75
CA PHE A 127 24.33 0.60 3.09
C PHE A 127 22.91 0.25 2.64
N ILE A 128 22.72 -0.20 1.39
CA ILE A 128 21.41 -0.62 0.87
C ILE A 128 20.83 -1.76 1.72
N ILE A 129 21.61 -2.82 1.97
CA ILE A 129 21.13 -4.00 2.70
C ILE A 129 20.71 -3.61 4.12
N GLU A 130 21.49 -2.77 4.79
CA GLU A 130 21.13 -2.25 6.11
C GLU A 130 19.80 -1.49 6.06
N LYS A 131 19.60 -0.62 5.07
CA LYS A 131 18.36 0.16 4.93
C LYS A 131 17.16 -0.70 4.55
N ALA A 132 17.32 -1.65 3.62
CA ALA A 132 16.28 -2.57 3.22
C ALA A 132 15.74 -3.42 4.38
N ASN A 133 16.58 -3.72 5.37
CA ASN A 133 16.22 -4.54 6.53
C ASN A 133 15.69 -3.75 7.73
N SER A 134 15.95 -2.43 7.79
CA SER A 134 15.68 -1.62 9.00
C SER A 134 14.69 -0.48 8.80
N LEU A 135 14.44 -0.07 7.55
CA LEU A 135 13.51 1.01 7.25
C LEU A 135 12.18 0.45 6.74
N GLY A 136 11.09 0.89 7.37
CA GLY A 136 9.74 0.71 6.84
C GLY A 136 9.33 1.82 5.88
N PHE A 137 8.05 1.80 5.52
CA PHE A 137 7.40 2.81 4.69
C PHE A 137 7.43 4.21 5.33
N GLU A 138 7.06 4.29 6.62
CA GLU A 138 7.14 5.53 7.40
C GLU A 138 8.58 5.77 7.88
N LYS A 139 9.13 6.95 7.56
CA LYS A 139 10.51 7.33 7.90
C LYS A 139 10.53 8.37 9.00
N THR A 140 11.35 8.15 10.02
CA THR A 140 11.59 9.17 11.05
C THR A 140 12.47 10.30 10.51
N THR A 141 12.43 11.47 11.17
CA THR A 141 13.33 12.60 10.88
C THR A 141 14.81 12.19 10.94
N SER A 142 15.18 11.25 11.81
CA SER A 142 16.54 10.71 11.89
C SER A 142 16.89 9.91 10.63
N ASN A 143 15.98 9.01 10.22
CA ASN A 143 16.14 8.19 9.01
C ASN A 143 16.33 9.10 7.78
N LEU A 144 15.50 10.13 7.63
CA LEU A 144 15.57 11.06 6.49
C LEU A 144 16.92 11.79 6.39
N LYS A 145 17.51 12.19 7.53
CA LYS A 145 18.83 12.85 7.54
C LYS A 145 19.92 11.91 7.07
N ASP A 146 19.90 10.65 7.53
CA ASP A 146 20.88 9.64 7.15
C ASP A 146 20.73 9.26 5.66
N ILE A 147 19.50 9.04 5.21
CA ILE A 147 19.17 8.76 3.81
C ILE A 147 19.66 9.89 2.89
N LYS A 148 19.45 11.16 3.24
CA LYS A 148 19.96 12.31 2.46
C LYS A 148 21.48 12.32 2.34
N LYS A 149 22.21 11.99 3.42
CA LYS A 149 23.67 11.86 3.37
C LYS A 149 24.09 10.73 2.44
N GLY A 150 23.45 9.56 2.55
CA GLY A 150 23.68 8.42 1.67
C GLY A 150 23.41 8.77 0.20
N ALA A 151 22.30 9.44 -0.09
CA ALA A 151 21.92 9.84 -1.44
C ALA A 151 22.95 10.79 -2.06
N ASN A 152 23.47 11.75 -1.29
CA ASN A 152 24.52 12.64 -1.77
C ASN A 152 25.83 11.89 -2.03
N LYS A 153 26.21 10.95 -1.15
CA LYS A 153 27.44 10.15 -1.29
C LYS A 153 27.37 9.22 -2.50
N TYR A 154 26.30 8.45 -2.62
CA TYR A 154 26.18 7.37 -3.59
C TYR A 154 25.35 7.74 -4.83
N LYS A 155 24.77 8.94 -4.89
CA LYS A 155 23.99 9.48 -6.03
C LYS A 155 22.77 8.63 -6.41
N PHE A 156 22.09 8.06 -5.43
CA PHE A 156 20.79 7.41 -5.62
C PHE A 156 19.63 8.42 -5.47
N ILE A 157 18.49 8.12 -6.09
CA ILE A 157 17.30 8.98 -6.06
C ILE A 157 16.62 8.82 -4.69
N LEU A 158 15.93 9.84 -4.19
CA LEU A 158 15.20 9.71 -2.91
C LEU A 158 13.76 9.27 -3.14
N ASP A 159 13.31 8.33 -2.32
CA ASP A 159 11.88 8.07 -2.15
C ASP A 159 11.31 9.05 -1.11
N ASN A 160 10.56 10.01 -1.64
CA ASN A 160 9.90 11.08 -0.89
C ASN A 160 8.38 10.88 -0.78
N TYR A 161 7.85 9.73 -1.21
CA TYR A 161 6.39 9.52 -1.31
C TYR A 161 5.66 9.87 -0.02
N TYR A 162 6.14 9.31 1.10
CA TYR A 162 5.55 9.53 2.41
C TYR A 162 5.55 11.02 2.80
N GLU A 163 6.59 11.78 2.47
CA GLU A 163 6.75 13.17 2.90
C GLU A 163 6.04 14.18 2.01
N GLU A 164 6.00 13.94 0.69
CA GLU A 164 5.58 14.93 -0.29
C GLU A 164 4.24 14.60 -0.96
N ILE A 165 3.80 13.33 -0.94
CA ILE A 165 2.61 12.87 -1.67
C ILE A 165 1.50 12.42 -0.73
N LEU A 166 1.83 11.63 0.30
CA LEU A 166 0.83 11.07 1.21
C LEU A 166 0.21 12.16 2.10
N ASN A 167 -1.12 12.27 2.05
CA ASN A 167 -1.85 13.05 3.05
C ASN A 167 -1.62 12.45 4.46
N LYS A 168 -1.08 13.27 5.37
CA LYS A 168 -0.67 12.84 6.70
C LYS A 168 -1.85 12.55 7.63
N GLU A 169 -3.01 13.17 7.40
CA GLU A 169 -4.22 12.89 8.17
C GLU A 169 -4.76 11.49 7.84
N LEU A 170 -4.78 11.13 6.55
CA LEU A 170 -5.11 9.78 6.10
C LEU A 170 -4.21 8.73 6.79
N TRP A 171 -2.90 8.97 6.81
CA TRP A 171 -1.96 8.07 7.49
C TRP A 171 -2.20 8.00 9.00
N LYS A 172 -2.52 9.13 9.63
CA LYS A 172 -2.79 9.19 11.06
C LYS A 172 -4.00 8.33 11.42
N ASP A 173 -5.09 8.41 10.66
CA ASP A 173 -6.29 7.59 10.87
C ASP A 173 -5.96 6.09 10.77
N LEU A 174 -5.16 5.70 9.76
CA LEU A 174 -4.69 4.32 9.60
C LEU A 174 -3.91 3.84 10.82
N LYS A 175 -2.99 4.67 11.34
CA LYS A 175 -2.20 4.33 12.53
C LYS A 175 -3.04 4.29 13.80
N GLU A 176 -4.10 5.09 13.92
CA GLU A 176 -5.04 5.04 15.04
C GLU A 176 -5.86 3.74 15.03
N LEU A 177 -6.32 3.32 13.85
CA LEU A 177 -6.99 2.04 13.68
C LEU A 177 -6.03 0.86 13.94
N GLU A 178 -4.82 0.89 13.39
CA GLU A 178 -3.78 -0.11 13.64
C GLU A 178 -3.51 -0.29 15.14
N LYS A 179 -3.37 0.81 15.88
CA LYS A 179 -3.20 0.80 17.33
C LYS A 179 -4.40 0.22 18.06
N THR A 180 -5.61 0.41 17.55
CA THR A 180 -6.85 -0.08 18.17
C THR A 180 -7.01 -1.58 17.94
N ILE A 181 -6.67 -2.06 16.75
CA ILE A 181 -6.85 -3.44 16.34
C ILE A 181 -5.71 -4.32 16.86
N PHE A 182 -4.45 -3.89 16.73
CA PHE A 182 -3.28 -4.73 17.02
C PHE A 182 -2.75 -4.58 18.45
N VAL A 183 -3.60 -4.19 19.41
CA VAL A 183 -3.25 -4.12 20.84
C VAL A 183 -2.87 -5.50 21.40
N LYS A 184 -3.49 -6.56 20.88
CA LYS A 184 -3.24 -7.95 21.30
C LYS A 184 -2.67 -8.80 20.16
N PRO A 185 -1.81 -9.78 20.49
CA PRO A 185 -1.32 -10.75 19.50
C PRO A 185 -2.48 -11.55 18.91
N ASP A 186 -2.25 -12.09 17.72
CA ASP A 186 -3.25 -12.80 16.91
C ASP A 186 -3.97 -13.91 17.67
N GLY A 187 -5.30 -13.96 17.51
CA GLY A 187 -6.12 -15.09 17.93
C GLY A 187 -7.10 -14.82 19.07
N ASP A 188 -7.15 -13.61 19.63
CA ASP A 188 -8.20 -13.24 20.58
C ASP A 188 -9.49 -12.84 19.83
N PHE A 189 -10.11 -13.83 19.18
CA PHE A 189 -11.39 -13.71 18.48
C PHE A 189 -12.45 -13.06 19.38
N GLU A 190 -12.45 -13.40 20.66
CA GLU A 190 -13.35 -12.83 21.66
C GLU A 190 -13.06 -11.35 21.92
N TYR A 191 -11.80 -10.92 21.99
CA TYR A 191 -11.46 -9.50 22.05
C TYR A 191 -12.00 -8.72 20.85
N PHE A 192 -11.82 -9.23 19.62
CA PHE A 192 -12.33 -8.55 18.43
C PHE A 192 -13.85 -8.53 18.34
N LYS A 193 -14.51 -9.64 18.69
CA LYS A 193 -15.96 -9.70 18.75
C LYS A 193 -16.52 -8.73 19.78
N ASN A 194 -15.88 -8.61 20.94
CA ASN A 194 -16.23 -7.62 21.95
C ASN A 194 -15.96 -6.18 21.49
N LEU A 195 -14.86 -5.95 20.76
CA LEU A 195 -14.53 -4.65 20.22
C LEU A 195 -15.57 -4.18 19.18
N LEU A 196 -15.97 -5.05 18.26
CA LEU A 196 -17.04 -4.80 17.28
C LEU A 196 -18.41 -4.63 17.94
N ALA A 197 -18.69 -5.35 19.03
CA ALA A 197 -19.94 -5.22 19.76
C ALA A 197 -20.06 -3.93 20.60
N VAL A 198 -18.93 -3.26 20.87
CA VAL A 198 -18.87 -2.07 21.73
C VAL A 198 -18.62 -0.78 20.92
N LYS A 199 -18.10 -0.89 19.70
CA LYS A 199 -17.86 0.24 18.80
C LYS A 199 -18.70 0.11 17.54
N ASP A 200 -19.87 0.75 17.54
CA ASP A 200 -20.83 0.71 16.43
C ASP A 200 -20.21 1.15 15.09
N ASP A 201 -19.29 2.12 15.11
CA ASP A 201 -18.67 2.68 13.88
C ASP A 201 -17.40 1.93 13.41
N LEU A 202 -16.90 0.97 14.20
CA LEU A 202 -15.59 0.33 13.92
C LEU A 202 -15.59 -0.47 12.61
N ALA A 203 -16.74 -1.05 12.25
CA ALA A 203 -16.92 -1.78 11.01
C ALA A 203 -16.71 -0.89 9.77
N GLU A 204 -17.34 0.28 9.77
CA GLU A 204 -17.23 1.27 8.69
C GLU A 204 -15.81 1.85 8.64
N ASP A 205 -15.25 2.19 9.81
CA ASP A 205 -13.86 2.65 9.93
C ASP A 205 -12.88 1.64 9.35
N MET A 206 -13.05 0.35 9.63
CA MET A 206 -12.20 -0.71 9.10
C MET A 206 -12.24 -0.78 7.57
N ILE A 207 -13.42 -0.64 6.98
CA ILE A 207 -13.61 -0.66 5.53
C ILE A 207 -12.91 0.56 4.89
N ILE A 208 -13.17 1.76 5.42
CA ILE A 208 -12.57 3.01 4.93
C ILE A 208 -11.05 2.95 5.02
N ASN A 209 -10.52 2.46 6.14
CA ASN A 209 -9.08 2.34 6.34
C ASN A 209 -8.46 1.25 5.46
N LEU A 210 -9.18 0.16 5.17
CA LEU A 210 -8.71 -0.86 4.24
C LEU A 210 -8.61 -0.32 2.81
N TRP A 211 -9.60 0.47 2.38
CA TRP A 211 -9.55 1.21 1.13
C TRP A 211 -8.39 2.20 1.08
N ALA A 212 -8.19 2.96 2.15
CA ALA A 212 -7.09 3.91 2.24
C ALA A 212 -5.72 3.23 2.14
N VAL A 213 -5.45 2.16 2.90
CA VAL A 213 -4.15 1.47 2.80
C VAL A 213 -3.95 0.80 1.44
N LEU A 214 -5.03 0.28 0.83
CA LEU A 214 -4.98 -0.27 -0.53
C LEU A 214 -4.66 0.81 -1.57
N ALA A 215 -5.32 1.97 -1.48
CA ALA A 215 -5.05 3.11 -2.33
C ALA A 215 -3.59 3.54 -2.22
N ILE A 216 -3.06 3.69 -0.99
CA ILE A 216 -1.65 3.99 -0.72
C ILE A 216 -0.74 2.95 -1.37
N ALA A 217 -1.04 1.65 -1.22
CA ALA A 217 -0.20 0.59 -1.79
C ALA A 217 -0.15 0.64 -3.33
N ILE A 218 -1.30 0.85 -3.97
CA ILE A 218 -1.40 0.98 -5.44
C ILE A 218 -0.62 2.19 -5.94
N SER A 219 -0.84 3.37 -5.36
CA SER A 219 -0.16 4.60 -5.79
C SER A 219 1.32 4.59 -5.46
N TYR A 220 1.73 4.02 -4.32
CA TYR A 220 3.13 3.93 -3.93
C TYR A 220 3.91 2.94 -4.83
N LEU A 221 3.32 1.80 -5.19
CA LEU A 221 3.89 0.88 -6.20
C LEU A 221 4.17 1.61 -7.51
N ASP A 222 3.20 2.38 -8.02
CA ASP A 222 3.37 3.09 -9.28
C ASP A 222 4.42 4.20 -9.16
N TYR A 223 4.41 4.96 -8.07
CA TYR A 223 5.43 5.96 -7.77
C TYR A 223 6.84 5.37 -7.78
N LEU A 224 7.09 4.30 -7.04
CA LEU A 224 8.43 3.68 -6.97
C LEU A 224 8.87 3.11 -8.32
N ASN A 225 7.92 2.54 -9.07
CA ASN A 225 8.20 2.02 -10.40
C ASN A 225 8.61 3.14 -11.37
N GLU A 226 7.92 4.29 -11.37
CA GLU A 226 8.30 5.45 -12.17
C GLU A 226 9.61 6.10 -11.68
N LEU A 227 9.81 6.19 -10.36
CA LEU A 227 11.04 6.70 -9.74
C LEU A 227 12.29 5.95 -10.24
N LEU A 228 12.16 4.63 -10.45
CA LEU A 228 13.22 3.77 -10.94
C LEU A 228 13.23 3.59 -12.48
N LYS A 229 12.28 4.17 -13.22
CA LYS A 229 12.26 4.21 -14.70
C LYS A 229 12.96 5.45 -15.27
N GLY A 230 13.09 6.52 -14.50
CA GLY A 230 13.77 7.77 -14.91
C GLY A 230 15.29 7.66 -15.16
N LYS A 231 15.80 6.47 -15.50
CA LYS A 231 17.21 6.18 -15.82
C LYS A 231 17.33 5.12 -16.91
#